data_AF-A0A0J5JV97-F1
#
_entry.id   AF-A0A0J5JV97-F1
#
_cell.length_a   1.000
_cell.length_b   1.000
_cell.length_c   1.000
_cell.angle_alpha   90.00
_cell.angle_beta   90.00
_cell.angle_gamma   90.00
#
_symmetry.space_group_name_H-M   'P 1'
#
loop_
_entity.id
_entity.type
_entity.pdbx_description
1 polymer ?
#
loop_
_entity_poly.entity_id
_entity_poly.type
_entity_poly.pdbx_seq_one_letter_code
_entity_poly.pdbx_strand_id
1 'polypeptide(L)'
;MTNQEKAVAVLKSLQSGNKKAIEDYVSAEKYIQHNLNFGDGRDGLIGALDYLKQIGTKVEVKRVLSEGDLVAVHSEYELNGPKAIFDIFRFEDGKIVEHWDNIQELVKDTANGHTMLDGETQIEDEDKTAENKAIVENFVKDILMGQNADKFTSYFNGDNYIQHNPYIADGLSGLGKALEEWAKQGITMQYDKLHLIVAQGNFVLVVSEGQLGGKHTSFYDLFRVENGKIAEHWDVVETILPKEEWKNENGKF
;
A
#
# COMPACT_ATOMS: atom_id res chain seq x y z
N MET A 1 -22.27 -10.28 2.98
CA MET A 1 -21.19 -9.34 2.62
C MET A 1 -19.93 -10.12 2.35
N THR A 2 -19.25 -9.82 1.25
CA THR A 2 -17.90 -10.33 0.95
C THR A 2 -16.88 -9.77 1.95
N ASN A 3 -15.67 -10.34 2.00
CA ASN A 3 -14.61 -9.78 2.86
C ASN A 3 -14.20 -8.37 2.41
N GLN A 4 -14.22 -8.09 1.11
CA GLN A 4 -14.01 -6.74 0.57
C GLN A 4 -15.03 -5.73 1.12
N GLU A 5 -16.32 -6.07 1.07
CA GLU A 5 -17.39 -5.19 1.58
C GLU A 5 -17.26 -4.98 3.10
N LYS A 6 -16.82 -5.99 3.85
CA LYS A 6 -16.58 -5.88 5.30
C LYS A 6 -15.40 -4.97 5.62
N ALA A 7 -14.27 -5.12 4.91
CA ALA A 7 -13.10 -4.25 5.06
C ALA A 7 -13.48 -2.79 4.79
N VAL A 8 -14.16 -2.51 3.67
CA VAL A 8 -14.63 -1.16 3.33
C VAL A 8 -15.61 -0.63 4.38
N ALA A 9 -16.52 -1.46 4.91
CA ALA A 9 -17.44 -1.05 5.96
C ALA A 9 -16.71 -0.65 7.26
N VAL A 10 -15.64 -1.37 7.63
CA VAL A 10 -14.80 -1.03 8.79
C VAL A 10 -14.08 0.30 8.55
N LEU A 11 -13.45 0.51 7.39
CA LEU A 11 -12.79 1.78 7.08
C LEU A 11 -13.77 2.96 7.05
N LYS A 12 -14.95 2.78 6.45
CA LYS A 12 -15.98 3.82 6.45
C LYS A 12 -16.53 4.14 7.84
N SER A 13 -16.44 3.19 8.78
CA SER A 13 -16.88 3.41 10.16
C SER A 13 -16.06 4.50 10.87
N LEU A 14 -14.78 4.67 10.51
CA LEU A 14 -13.87 5.69 11.03
C LEU A 14 -14.42 7.11 10.84
N GLN A 15 -15.09 7.36 9.71
CA GLN A 15 -15.70 8.66 9.40
C GLN A 15 -16.87 9.01 10.33
N SER A 16 -17.65 7.99 10.68
CA SER A 16 -18.91 8.18 11.43
C SER A 16 -18.73 8.11 12.96
N GLY A 17 -17.64 7.47 13.41
CA GLY A 17 -17.43 7.02 14.78
C GLY A 17 -18.36 5.86 15.20
N ASN A 18 -19.09 5.24 14.27
CA ASN A 18 -19.99 4.13 14.57
C ASN A 18 -19.23 2.81 14.66
N LYS A 19 -19.01 2.33 15.88
CA LYS A 19 -18.29 1.08 16.16
C LYS A 19 -18.95 -0.21 15.63
N LYS A 20 -20.20 -0.18 15.15
CA LYS A 20 -20.94 -1.38 14.77
C LYS A 20 -20.20 -2.25 13.74
N ALA A 21 -19.63 -1.67 12.69
CA ALA A 21 -18.89 -2.43 11.69
C ALA A 21 -17.64 -3.10 12.30
N ILE A 22 -16.97 -2.43 13.24
CA ILE A 22 -15.83 -3.00 13.97
C ILE A 22 -16.29 -4.15 14.88
N GLU A 23 -17.37 -3.99 15.64
CA GLU A 23 -17.93 -5.05 16.48
C GLU A 23 -18.41 -6.26 15.65
N ASP A 24 -19.03 -6.00 14.50
CA ASP A 24 -19.59 -7.01 13.60
C ASP A 24 -18.52 -7.75 12.78
N TYR A 25 -17.39 -7.11 12.45
CA TYR A 25 -16.43 -7.67 11.48
C TYR A 25 -15.01 -7.83 12.01
N VAL A 26 -14.61 -7.16 13.08
CA VAL A 26 -13.28 -7.32 13.68
C VAL A 26 -13.33 -8.32 14.84
N SER A 27 -12.38 -9.26 14.86
CA SER A 27 -12.25 -10.25 15.93
C SER A 27 -11.95 -9.56 17.25
N ALA A 28 -12.71 -9.91 18.30
CA ALA A 28 -12.46 -9.40 19.64
C ALA A 28 -11.18 -9.98 20.26
N GLU A 29 -10.82 -11.21 19.87
CA GLU A 29 -9.82 -12.02 20.57
C GLU A 29 -8.51 -12.14 19.79
N LYS A 30 -8.57 -12.04 18.47
CA LYS A 30 -7.43 -12.34 17.59
C LYS A 30 -6.87 -11.13 16.84
N TYR A 31 -7.54 -9.97 16.89
CA TYR A 31 -7.15 -8.83 16.07
C TYR A 31 -5.77 -8.28 16.46
N ILE A 32 -4.85 -8.29 15.49
CA ILE A 32 -3.51 -7.73 15.58
C ILE A 32 -3.44 -6.45 14.73
N GLN A 33 -2.90 -5.38 15.30
CA GLN A 33 -2.70 -4.08 14.66
C GLN A 33 -1.21 -3.81 14.41
N HIS A 34 -0.84 -3.54 13.16
CA HIS A 34 0.52 -3.15 12.77
C HIS A 34 0.72 -1.64 12.56
N ASN A 35 -0.36 -0.84 12.50
CA ASN A 35 -0.23 0.61 12.52
C ASN A 35 0.31 1.07 13.88
N LEU A 36 1.54 1.53 13.87
CA LEU A 36 2.32 1.95 15.04
C LEU A 36 1.71 3.14 15.80
N ASN A 37 0.78 3.89 15.17
CA ASN A 37 0.07 5.02 15.78
C ASN A 37 -1.18 4.62 16.56
N PHE A 38 -1.59 3.35 16.52
CA PHE A 38 -2.77 2.83 17.23
C PHE A 38 -2.40 1.71 18.20
N GLY A 39 -3.17 1.65 19.29
CA GLY A 39 -3.08 0.55 20.24
C GLY A 39 -3.58 -0.75 19.60
N ASP A 40 -3.10 -1.88 20.13
CA ASP A 40 -3.47 -3.19 19.64
C ASP A 40 -4.90 -3.61 20.02
N GLY A 41 -5.38 -4.68 19.39
CA GLY A 41 -6.67 -5.27 19.66
C GLY A 41 -7.83 -4.43 19.14
N ARG A 42 -9.02 -5.04 19.13
CA ARG A 42 -10.23 -4.37 18.65
C ARG A 42 -10.56 -3.12 19.49
N ASP A 43 -10.22 -3.14 20.77
CA ASP A 43 -10.45 -2.01 21.68
C ASP A 43 -9.57 -0.81 21.32
N GLY A 44 -8.34 -1.04 20.84
CA GLY A 44 -7.47 0.03 20.33
C GLY A 44 -8.10 0.76 19.14
N LEU A 45 -8.68 0.00 18.20
CA LEU A 45 -9.40 0.57 17.06
C LEU A 45 -10.68 1.32 17.49
N ILE A 46 -11.46 0.77 18.41
CA ILE A 46 -12.66 1.44 18.94
C ILE A 46 -12.29 2.73 19.67
N GLY A 47 -11.20 2.72 20.46
CA GLY A 47 -10.72 3.88 21.20
C GLY A 47 -10.28 5.06 20.32
N ALA A 48 -9.95 4.80 19.05
CA ALA A 48 -9.58 5.84 18.09
C ALA A 48 -10.78 6.56 17.45
N LEU A 49 -11.99 5.98 17.50
CA LEU A 49 -13.13 6.45 16.71
C LEU A 49 -13.57 7.88 17.04
N ASP A 50 -13.60 8.25 18.32
CA ASP A 50 -14.03 9.58 18.74
C ASP A 50 -13.06 10.66 18.24
N TYR A 51 -11.75 10.38 18.32
CA TYR A 51 -10.71 11.26 17.80
C TYR A 51 -10.79 11.41 16.27
N LEU A 52 -10.89 10.29 15.54
CA LEU A 52 -10.99 10.29 14.07
C LEU A 52 -12.23 11.06 13.59
N LYS A 53 -13.36 10.85 14.25
CA LYS A 53 -14.57 11.62 14.00
C LYS A 53 -14.38 13.11 14.28
N GLN A 54 -13.73 13.47 15.39
CA GLN A 54 -13.51 14.86 15.78
C GLN A 54 -12.64 15.61 14.77
N ILE A 55 -11.61 14.97 14.21
CA ILE A 55 -10.76 15.58 13.18
C ILE A 55 -11.41 15.57 11.78
N GLY A 56 -12.63 15.04 11.66
CA GLY A 56 -13.40 15.07 10.42
C GLY A 56 -12.94 14.06 9.39
N THR A 57 -12.47 12.88 9.83
CA THR A 57 -11.98 11.83 8.92
C THR A 57 -12.96 11.53 7.81
N LYS A 58 -12.46 11.51 6.57
CA LYS A 58 -13.17 10.99 5.39
C LYS A 58 -12.37 9.89 4.74
N VAL A 59 -13.06 8.92 4.17
CA VAL A 59 -12.46 7.77 3.48
C VAL A 59 -13.12 7.61 2.12
N GLU A 60 -12.33 7.75 1.07
CA GLU A 60 -12.73 7.51 -0.31
C GLU A 60 -11.91 6.35 -0.89
N VAL A 61 -12.56 5.20 -1.01
CA VAL A 61 -11.94 3.98 -1.56
C VAL A 61 -11.85 4.10 -3.08
N LYS A 62 -10.65 3.88 -3.62
CA LYS A 62 -10.38 3.93 -5.07
C LYS A 62 -10.37 2.54 -5.69
N ARG A 63 -9.72 1.57 -5.02
CA ARG A 63 -9.58 0.18 -5.50
C ARG A 63 -9.48 -0.78 -4.32
N VAL A 64 -10.00 -2.01 -4.51
CA VAL A 64 -10.00 -3.08 -3.51
C VAL A 64 -9.57 -4.38 -4.19
N LEU A 65 -8.55 -5.03 -3.63
CA LEU A 65 -8.04 -6.32 -4.11
C LEU A 65 -8.31 -7.38 -3.04
N SER A 66 -8.53 -8.62 -3.47
CA SER A 66 -8.56 -9.76 -2.55
C SER A 66 -7.81 -10.96 -3.08
N GLU A 67 -6.95 -11.54 -2.24
CA GLU A 67 -6.22 -12.76 -2.52
C GLU A 67 -6.34 -13.71 -1.31
N GLY A 68 -7.02 -14.84 -1.47
CA GLY A 68 -7.25 -15.78 -0.37
C GLY A 68 -7.99 -15.12 0.80
N ASP A 69 -7.33 -15.05 1.95
CA ASP A 69 -7.83 -14.43 3.18
C ASP A 69 -7.42 -12.95 3.34
N LEU A 70 -6.66 -12.40 2.41
CA LEU A 70 -6.21 -11.01 2.42
C LEU A 70 -7.12 -10.11 1.59
N VAL A 71 -7.36 -8.90 2.09
CA VAL A 71 -8.01 -7.81 1.36
C VAL A 71 -7.13 -6.57 1.46
N ALA A 72 -6.72 -6.00 0.33
CA ALA A 72 -6.03 -4.72 0.28
C ALA A 72 -6.98 -3.63 -0.24
N VAL A 73 -6.92 -2.44 0.34
CA VAL A 73 -7.74 -1.28 -0.02
C VAL A 73 -6.83 -0.10 -0.26
N HIS A 74 -6.92 0.52 -1.43
CA HIS A 74 -6.26 1.79 -1.72
C HIS A 74 -7.29 2.92 -1.60
N SER A 75 -6.99 3.92 -0.80
CA SER A 75 -7.94 4.97 -0.46
C SER A 75 -7.28 6.33 -0.29
N GLU A 76 -8.11 7.35 -0.49
CA GLU A 76 -7.82 8.70 -0.02
C GLU A 76 -8.46 8.90 1.35
N TYR A 77 -7.68 9.47 2.27
CA TYR A 77 -8.13 9.83 3.60
C TYR A 77 -7.97 11.34 3.83
N GLU A 78 -9.00 11.97 4.40
CA GLU A 78 -8.84 13.28 5.03
C GLU A 78 -8.44 13.05 6.50
N LEU A 79 -7.18 13.30 6.86
CA LEU A 79 -6.64 13.07 8.19
C LEU A 79 -5.71 14.23 8.60
N ASN A 80 -6.31 15.39 8.86
CA ASN A 80 -5.59 16.67 9.00
C ASN A 80 -4.79 17.03 7.74
N GLY A 81 -5.43 16.91 6.59
CA GLY A 81 -4.83 16.97 5.26
C GLY A 81 -5.08 15.68 4.49
N PRO A 82 -5.14 15.74 3.15
CA PRO A 82 -5.39 14.58 2.32
C PRO A 82 -4.17 13.65 2.27
N LYS A 83 -4.42 12.34 2.35
CA LYS A 83 -3.40 11.29 2.40
C LYS A 83 -3.78 10.11 1.50
N ALA A 84 -2.80 9.51 0.84
CA ALA A 84 -2.94 8.21 0.19
C ALA A 84 -2.63 7.11 1.20
N ILE A 85 -3.47 6.07 1.24
CA ILE A 85 -3.34 4.96 2.18
C ILE A 85 -3.58 3.64 1.46
N PHE A 86 -2.72 2.67 1.76
CA PHE A 86 -3.05 1.26 1.60
C PHE A 86 -3.38 0.66 2.95
N ASP A 87 -4.55 0.05 3.09
CA ASP A 87 -4.94 -0.78 4.23
C ASP A 87 -4.95 -2.24 3.76
N ILE A 88 -4.39 -3.18 4.55
CA ILE A 88 -4.43 -4.62 4.28
C ILE A 88 -5.04 -5.32 5.49
N PHE A 89 -6.03 -6.19 5.25
CA PHE A 89 -6.71 -6.96 6.27
C PHE A 89 -6.57 -8.45 6.00
N ARG A 90 -6.22 -9.23 7.03
CA ARG A 90 -6.35 -10.69 7.00
C ARG A 90 -7.63 -11.13 7.68
N PHE A 91 -8.30 -12.12 7.10
CA PHE A 91 -9.56 -12.67 7.58
C PHE A 91 -9.43 -14.10 8.11
N GLU A 92 -10.16 -14.42 9.16
CA GLU A 92 -10.37 -15.79 9.64
C GLU A 92 -11.85 -15.93 10.00
N ASP A 93 -12.50 -17.00 9.52
CA ASP A 93 -13.95 -17.25 9.75
C ASP A 93 -14.85 -16.04 9.43
N GLY A 94 -14.46 -15.27 8.41
CA GLY A 94 -15.18 -14.07 7.97
C GLY A 94 -15.07 -12.86 8.90
N LYS A 95 -14.13 -12.88 9.86
CA LYS A 95 -13.74 -11.75 10.72
C LYS A 95 -12.34 -11.27 10.36
N ILE A 96 -12.09 -9.97 10.47
CA ILE A 96 -10.76 -9.37 10.40
C ILE A 96 -10.00 -9.77 11.66
N VAL A 97 -8.83 -10.35 11.48
CA VAL A 97 -7.93 -10.79 12.56
C VAL A 97 -6.57 -10.11 12.51
N GLU A 98 -6.25 -9.36 11.47
CA GLU A 98 -4.97 -8.65 11.37
C GLU A 98 -5.11 -7.48 10.42
N HIS A 99 -4.36 -6.40 10.68
CA HIS A 99 -4.37 -5.18 9.89
C HIS A 99 -2.98 -4.57 9.78
N TRP A 100 -2.61 -4.22 8.56
CA TRP A 100 -1.45 -3.40 8.22
C TRP A 100 -1.90 -2.19 7.42
N ASP A 101 -1.16 -1.09 7.53
CA ASP A 101 -1.33 0.04 6.63
C ASP A 101 0.01 0.69 6.26
N ASN A 102 -0.05 1.55 5.25
CA ASN A 102 0.97 2.54 4.96
C ASN A 102 0.29 3.85 4.59
N ILE A 103 0.82 4.98 5.05
CA ILE A 103 0.20 6.30 4.86
C ILE A 103 1.21 7.37 4.39
N GLN A 104 0.80 8.17 3.41
CA GLN A 104 1.62 9.29 2.90
C GLN A 104 0.75 10.51 2.59
N GLU A 105 1.29 11.71 2.82
CA GLU A 105 0.66 12.96 2.42
C GLU A 105 0.55 13.10 0.90
N LEU A 106 -0.59 13.58 0.41
CA LEU A 106 -0.73 13.87 -1.01
C LEU A 106 0.16 15.03 -1.42
N VAL A 107 0.91 14.83 -2.50
CA VAL A 107 1.67 15.87 -3.17
C VAL A 107 0.81 16.47 -4.28
N LYS A 108 0.70 17.80 -4.30
CA LYS A 108 -0.12 18.52 -5.30
C LYS A 108 0.58 18.67 -6.65
N ASP A 109 1.86 19.01 -6.63
CA ASP A 109 2.67 19.23 -7.82
C ASP A 109 3.54 17.99 -8.05
N THR A 110 3.10 17.10 -8.93
CA THR A 110 3.77 15.82 -9.20
C THR A 110 4.64 15.89 -10.45
N ALA A 111 5.71 15.09 -10.48
CA ALA A 111 6.65 15.03 -11.60
C ALA A 111 6.05 14.40 -12.87
N ASN A 112 4.99 13.62 -12.72
CA ASN A 112 4.31 12.88 -13.80
C ASN A 112 2.97 13.54 -14.22
N GLY A 113 2.44 14.48 -13.44
CA GLY A 113 1.15 15.12 -13.72
C GLY A 113 -0.07 14.30 -13.33
N HIS A 114 0.12 13.12 -12.73
CA HIS A 114 -0.93 12.27 -12.15
C HIS A 114 -1.01 12.48 -10.64
N THR A 115 -2.14 12.10 -10.05
CA THR A 115 -2.24 12.05 -8.59
C THR A 115 -1.63 10.74 -8.07
N MET A 116 -1.53 10.58 -6.76
CA MET A 116 -1.13 9.30 -6.16
C MET A 116 -2.24 8.23 -6.20
N LEU A 117 -3.45 8.56 -6.69
CA LEU A 117 -4.67 7.77 -6.48
C LEU A 117 -5.47 7.47 -7.75
N ASP A 118 -5.35 8.30 -8.79
CA ASP A 118 -6.00 8.16 -10.11
C ASP A 118 -5.43 6.98 -10.91
N GLY A 119 -5.71 6.91 -12.21
CA GLY A 119 -5.34 5.78 -13.05
C GLY A 119 -6.35 4.62 -13.02
N GLU A 120 -5.93 3.47 -13.56
CA GLU A 120 -6.84 2.32 -13.76
C GLU A 120 -7.37 1.75 -12.44
N THR A 121 -8.61 1.25 -12.47
CA THR A 121 -9.28 0.61 -11.32
C THR A 121 -9.95 -0.72 -11.68
N GLN A 122 -10.11 -1.02 -12.97
CA GLN A 122 -10.73 -2.25 -13.43
C GLN A 122 -9.79 -3.45 -13.27
N ILE A 123 -10.28 -4.44 -12.54
CA ILE A 123 -9.62 -5.74 -12.40
C ILE A 123 -9.91 -6.55 -13.67
N GLU A 124 -8.85 -6.89 -14.38
CA GLU A 124 -8.86 -7.74 -15.57
C GLU A 124 -7.91 -8.92 -15.37
N ASP A 125 -7.82 -9.84 -16.33
CA ASP A 125 -6.85 -10.95 -16.30
C ASP A 125 -6.90 -11.79 -15.01
N GLU A 126 -8.08 -12.01 -14.41
CA GLU A 126 -8.23 -12.80 -13.18
C GLU A 126 -7.66 -14.23 -13.32
N ASP A 127 -7.72 -14.80 -14.52
CA ASP A 127 -7.13 -16.09 -14.87
C ASP A 127 -5.60 -16.10 -14.89
N LYS A 128 -4.95 -14.92 -14.90
CA LYS A 128 -3.50 -14.73 -14.89
C LYS A 128 -2.96 -14.16 -13.58
N THR A 129 -3.76 -14.15 -12.52
CA THR A 129 -3.38 -13.56 -11.22
C THR A 129 -2.03 -14.09 -10.73
N ALA A 130 -1.80 -15.41 -10.83
CA ALA A 130 -0.56 -16.04 -10.37
C ALA A 130 0.66 -15.64 -11.23
N GLU A 131 0.49 -15.57 -12.54
CA GLU A 131 1.51 -15.14 -13.49
C GLU A 131 1.88 -13.66 -13.28
N ASN A 132 0.88 -12.79 -13.15
CA ASN A 132 1.07 -11.37 -12.90
C ASN A 132 1.76 -11.12 -11.55
N LYS A 133 1.34 -11.86 -10.50
CA LYS A 133 2.01 -11.86 -9.20
C LYS A 133 3.49 -12.23 -9.32
N ALA A 134 3.80 -13.30 -10.06
CA ALA A 134 5.19 -13.73 -10.26
C ALA A 134 6.01 -12.70 -11.05
N ILE A 135 5.44 -12.03 -12.06
CA ILE A 135 6.12 -10.96 -12.81
C ILE A 135 6.55 -9.83 -11.86
N VAL A 136 5.61 -9.34 -11.04
CA VAL A 136 5.85 -8.22 -10.14
C VAL A 136 6.77 -8.60 -8.98
N GLU A 137 6.57 -9.77 -8.38
CA GLU A 137 7.46 -10.28 -7.32
C GLU A 137 8.91 -10.40 -7.82
N ASN A 138 9.10 -10.93 -9.03
CA ASN A 138 10.44 -11.04 -9.62
C ASN A 138 11.01 -9.66 -9.98
N PHE A 139 10.20 -8.71 -10.45
CA PHE A 139 10.66 -7.35 -10.67
C PHE A 139 11.19 -6.71 -9.37
N VAL A 140 10.44 -6.80 -8.28
CA VAL A 140 10.86 -6.26 -6.97
C VAL A 140 12.17 -6.90 -6.53
N LYS A 141 12.29 -8.24 -6.61
CA LYS A 141 13.52 -8.94 -6.21
C LYS A 141 14.72 -8.64 -7.12
N ASP A 142 14.53 -8.77 -8.42
CA ASP A 142 15.60 -8.62 -9.41
C ASP A 142 16.11 -7.18 -9.45
N ILE A 143 15.19 -6.20 -9.43
CA ILE A 143 15.53 -4.80 -9.66
C ILE A 143 15.61 -4.03 -8.35
N LEU A 144 14.53 -3.96 -7.57
CA LEU A 144 14.48 -3.10 -6.39
C LEU A 144 15.36 -3.62 -5.24
N MET A 145 15.45 -4.94 -5.09
CA MET A 145 16.37 -5.61 -4.16
C MET A 145 17.73 -5.96 -4.79
N GLY A 146 17.95 -5.58 -6.06
CA GLY A 146 19.25 -5.68 -6.72
C GLY A 146 19.77 -7.10 -7.01
N GLN A 147 18.91 -8.12 -7.07
CA GLN A 147 19.34 -9.50 -7.33
C GLN A 147 19.76 -9.74 -8.80
N ASN A 148 19.20 -9.00 -9.76
CA ASN A 148 19.45 -9.18 -11.19
C ASN A 148 19.10 -7.92 -12.03
N ALA A 149 19.95 -6.89 -11.93
CA ALA A 149 19.75 -5.61 -12.62
C ALA A 149 19.65 -5.71 -14.15
N ASP A 150 20.29 -6.71 -14.78
CA ASP A 150 20.29 -6.90 -16.24
C ASP A 150 18.90 -7.19 -16.81
N LYS A 151 17.95 -7.62 -15.97
CA LYS A 151 16.56 -7.87 -16.38
C LYS A 151 15.68 -6.63 -16.42
N PHE A 152 16.17 -5.45 -16.03
CA PHE A 152 15.34 -4.26 -15.83
C PHE A 152 14.36 -3.99 -16.97
N THR A 153 14.86 -3.87 -18.20
CA THR A 153 14.04 -3.57 -19.38
C THR A 153 13.12 -4.71 -19.79
N SER A 154 13.37 -5.94 -19.33
CA SER A 154 12.56 -7.10 -19.67
C SER A 154 11.18 -7.09 -19.02
N TYR A 155 10.98 -6.33 -17.94
CA TYR A 155 9.71 -6.24 -17.21
C TYR A 155 8.70 -5.29 -17.86
N PHE A 156 9.13 -4.46 -18.82
CA PHE A 156 8.32 -3.36 -19.34
C PHE A 156 8.12 -3.43 -20.86
N ASN A 157 7.13 -2.69 -21.35
CA ASN A 157 6.88 -2.51 -22.79
C ASN A 157 7.50 -1.21 -23.29
N GLY A 158 8.83 -1.20 -23.46
CA GLY A 158 9.56 0.01 -23.82
C GLY A 158 9.45 1.07 -22.72
N ASP A 159 9.17 2.32 -23.10
CA ASP A 159 9.00 3.45 -22.16
C ASP A 159 7.54 3.67 -21.74
N ASN A 160 6.62 2.75 -22.08
CA ASN A 160 5.20 2.86 -21.74
C ASN A 160 4.96 2.38 -20.31
N TYR A 161 5.24 3.26 -19.35
CA TYR A 161 5.08 3.00 -17.92
C TYR A 161 4.53 4.25 -17.24
N ILE A 162 3.36 4.15 -16.63
CA ILE A 162 2.71 5.26 -15.95
C ILE A 162 3.13 5.27 -14.48
N GLN A 163 3.46 6.45 -13.95
CA GLN A 163 3.84 6.66 -12.56
C GLN A 163 2.81 7.46 -11.78
N HIS A 164 2.55 7.00 -10.56
CA HIS A 164 1.80 7.75 -9.55
C HIS A 164 2.65 8.09 -8.31
N ASN A 165 3.91 7.62 -8.25
CA ASN A 165 4.87 8.17 -7.29
C ASN A 165 5.08 9.65 -7.63
N PRO A 166 4.77 10.59 -6.71
CA PRO A 166 4.69 12.01 -7.04
C PRO A 166 6.04 12.63 -7.44
N TYR A 167 7.16 11.96 -7.18
CA TYR A 167 8.51 12.45 -7.43
C TYR A 167 9.16 11.83 -8.67
N ILE A 168 8.47 10.91 -9.35
CA ILE A 168 9.01 10.18 -10.50
C ILE A 168 8.13 10.46 -11.72
N ALA A 169 8.74 10.96 -12.79
CA ALA A 169 8.06 11.19 -14.06
C ALA A 169 7.68 9.85 -14.73
N ASP A 170 6.71 9.88 -15.64
CA ASP A 170 6.35 8.73 -16.46
C ASP A 170 7.54 8.18 -17.27
N GLY A 171 7.40 6.91 -17.64
CA GLY A 171 8.38 6.14 -18.39
C GLY A 171 9.50 5.59 -17.52
N LEU A 172 10.18 4.58 -18.05
CA LEU A 172 11.45 4.09 -17.49
C LEU A 172 12.52 5.17 -17.54
N SER A 173 12.47 6.04 -18.56
CA SER A 173 13.34 7.19 -18.65
C SER A 173 13.13 8.19 -17.50
N GLY A 174 11.88 8.37 -17.03
CA GLY A 174 11.54 9.15 -15.84
C GLY A 174 12.10 8.53 -14.56
N LEU A 175 11.88 7.23 -14.37
CA LEU A 175 12.43 6.46 -13.24
C LEU A 175 13.96 6.53 -13.19
N GLY A 176 14.64 6.29 -14.31
CA GLY A 176 16.11 6.34 -14.39
C GLY A 176 16.67 7.71 -14.01
N LYS A 177 16.07 8.80 -14.51
CA LYS A 177 16.47 10.17 -14.17
C LYS A 177 16.29 10.47 -12.68
N ALA A 178 15.16 10.09 -12.10
CA ALA A 178 14.89 10.30 -10.68
C ALA A 178 15.93 9.60 -9.80
N LEU A 179 16.24 8.33 -10.11
CA LEU A 179 17.26 7.57 -9.39
C LEU A 179 18.67 8.19 -9.52
N GLU A 180 19.05 8.64 -10.73
CA GLU A 180 20.32 9.35 -10.94
C GLU A 180 20.41 10.67 -10.15
N GLU A 181 19.31 11.44 -10.09
CA GLU A 181 19.25 12.71 -9.36
C GLU A 181 19.28 12.53 -7.85
N TRP A 182 18.58 11.53 -7.33
CA TRP A 182 18.65 11.14 -5.92
C TRP A 182 20.03 10.64 -5.53
N ALA A 183 20.66 9.82 -6.38
CA ALA A 183 22.03 9.36 -6.14
C ALA A 183 23.04 10.52 -6.06
N LYS A 184 22.91 11.55 -6.92
CA LYS A 184 23.75 12.77 -6.84
C LYS A 184 23.57 13.54 -5.53
N GLN A 185 22.40 13.41 -4.89
CA GLN A 185 22.07 14.02 -3.60
C GLN A 185 22.41 13.12 -2.41
N GLY A 186 22.96 11.93 -2.66
CA GLY A 186 23.24 10.94 -1.61
C GLY A 186 21.98 10.26 -1.05
N ILE A 187 20.84 10.40 -1.73
CA ILE A 187 19.60 9.71 -1.37
C ILE A 187 19.64 8.33 -2.05
N THR A 188 19.66 7.28 -1.23
CA THR A 188 19.57 5.90 -1.70
C THR A 188 18.20 5.33 -1.33
N MET A 189 17.61 4.61 -2.28
CA MET A 189 16.43 3.78 -2.06
C MET A 189 16.90 2.32 -2.02
N GLN A 190 16.68 1.66 -0.88
CA GLN A 190 17.15 0.30 -0.63
C GLN A 190 15.97 -0.54 -0.17
N TYR A 191 15.78 -1.70 -0.80
CA TYR A 191 14.81 -2.71 -0.39
C TYR A 191 15.56 -3.87 0.26
N ASP A 192 15.23 -4.17 1.51
CA ASP A 192 15.92 -5.17 2.32
C ASP A 192 15.12 -6.47 2.43
N LYS A 193 13.78 -6.37 2.55
CA LYS A 193 12.91 -7.53 2.75
C LYS A 193 11.53 -7.34 2.14
N LEU A 194 11.04 -8.37 1.46
CA LEU A 194 9.65 -8.49 1.03
C LEU A 194 8.86 -9.25 2.11
N HIS A 195 7.76 -8.67 2.58
CA HIS A 195 6.93 -9.23 3.65
C HIS A 195 5.60 -9.82 3.17
N LEU A 196 4.90 -9.11 2.27
CA LEU A 196 3.56 -9.51 1.83
C LEU A 196 3.34 -9.18 0.36
N ILE A 197 2.50 -9.97 -0.32
CA ILE A 197 2.01 -9.68 -1.67
C ILE A 197 0.52 -10.01 -1.72
N VAL A 198 -0.29 -9.06 -2.22
CA VAL A 198 -1.71 -9.24 -2.49
C VAL A 198 -1.96 -9.00 -3.97
N ALA A 199 -2.37 -10.03 -4.70
CA ALA A 199 -2.63 -9.97 -6.14
C ALA A 199 -4.07 -10.32 -6.49
N GLN A 200 -4.66 -9.56 -7.41
CA GLN A 200 -5.92 -9.92 -8.05
C GLN A 200 -5.90 -9.46 -9.51
N GLY A 201 -5.97 -10.43 -10.42
CA GLY A 201 -5.95 -10.19 -11.85
C GLY A 201 -4.69 -9.45 -12.31
N ASN A 202 -4.89 -8.29 -12.93
CA ASN A 202 -3.86 -7.39 -13.41
C ASN A 202 -3.17 -6.55 -12.31
N PHE A 203 -3.66 -6.54 -11.07
CA PHE A 203 -3.08 -5.75 -9.97
C PHE A 203 -2.29 -6.60 -8.98
N VAL A 204 -1.12 -6.10 -8.56
CA VAL A 204 -0.26 -6.73 -7.56
C VAL A 204 0.30 -5.67 -6.60
N LEU A 205 -0.11 -5.73 -5.34
CA LEU A 205 0.46 -4.94 -4.25
C LEU A 205 1.59 -5.73 -3.59
N VAL A 206 2.76 -5.12 -3.46
CA VAL A 206 3.92 -5.68 -2.75
C VAL A 206 4.25 -4.80 -1.55
N VAL A 207 4.43 -5.44 -0.40
CA VAL A 207 4.82 -4.79 0.86
C VAL A 207 6.26 -5.15 1.18
N SER A 208 7.12 -4.14 1.24
CA SER A 208 8.54 -4.28 1.49
C SER A 208 9.05 -3.35 2.59
N GLU A 209 10.18 -3.73 3.16
CA GLU A 209 10.94 -2.98 4.16
C GLU A 209 12.32 -2.65 3.59
N GLY A 210 12.83 -1.48 3.94
CA GLY A 210 14.23 -1.15 3.71
C GLY A 210 14.55 0.25 4.19
N GLN A 211 15.26 1.02 3.35
CA GLN A 211 15.72 2.36 3.71
C GLN A 211 15.54 3.37 2.58
N LEU A 212 15.10 4.58 2.94
CA LEU A 212 15.11 5.75 2.05
C LEU A 212 15.94 6.86 2.67
N GLY A 213 17.04 7.24 2.01
CA GLY A 213 17.96 8.27 2.52
C GLY A 213 18.53 7.92 3.91
N GLY A 214 18.77 6.63 4.17
CA GLY A 214 19.27 6.12 5.45
C GLY A 214 18.25 6.03 6.58
N LYS A 215 16.96 6.30 6.32
CA LYS A 215 15.88 6.11 7.29
C LYS A 215 15.18 4.78 7.05
N HIS A 216 14.83 4.07 8.13
CA HIS A 216 14.05 2.83 8.06
C HIS A 216 12.66 3.12 7.48
N THR A 217 12.27 2.42 6.42
CA THR A 217 11.12 2.78 5.58
C THR A 217 10.35 1.55 5.13
N SER A 218 9.03 1.72 5.08
CA SER A 218 8.05 0.78 4.54
C SER A 218 7.60 1.24 3.16
N PHE A 219 7.64 0.34 2.19
CA PHE A 219 7.26 0.56 0.80
C PHE A 219 6.06 -0.32 0.45
N TYR A 220 4.96 0.30 0.04
CA TYR A 220 3.78 -0.40 -0.43
C TYR A 220 3.61 -0.03 -1.90
N ASP A 221 4.04 -0.92 -2.78
CA ASP A 221 4.11 -0.69 -4.22
C ASP A 221 3.02 -1.51 -4.92
N LEU A 222 2.04 -0.83 -5.51
CA LEU A 222 1.00 -1.43 -6.33
C LEU A 222 1.39 -1.31 -7.80
N PHE A 223 1.37 -2.43 -8.52
CA PHE A 223 1.63 -2.47 -9.95
C PHE A 223 0.41 -2.98 -10.71
N ARG A 224 0.17 -2.41 -11.90
CA ARG A 224 -0.69 -3.01 -12.92
C ARG A 224 0.16 -3.69 -13.99
N VAL A 225 -0.21 -4.90 -14.34
CA VAL A 225 0.37 -5.68 -15.44
C VAL A 225 -0.57 -5.64 -16.64
N GLU A 226 -0.01 -5.44 -17.82
CA GLU A 226 -0.72 -5.43 -19.09
C GLU A 226 0.10 -6.19 -20.12
N ASN A 227 -0.52 -7.16 -20.79
CA ASN A 227 0.15 -8.00 -21.80
C ASN A 227 1.46 -8.63 -21.29
N GLY A 228 1.49 -9.02 -20.01
CA GLY A 228 2.66 -9.62 -19.36
C GLY A 228 3.82 -8.66 -19.09
N LYS A 229 3.56 -7.35 -19.08
CA LYS A 229 4.52 -6.28 -18.76
C LYS A 229 3.96 -5.36 -17.68
N ILE A 230 4.81 -4.82 -16.82
CA ILE A 230 4.42 -3.78 -15.88
C ILE A 230 4.11 -2.50 -16.67
N ALA A 231 2.94 -1.92 -16.45
CA ALA A 231 2.42 -0.80 -17.23
C ALA A 231 2.12 0.45 -16.38
N GLU A 232 1.84 0.29 -15.09
CA GLU A 232 1.44 1.39 -14.21
C GLU A 232 1.81 1.05 -12.77
N HIS A 233 2.13 2.08 -11.98
CA HIS A 233 2.56 1.90 -10.60
C HIS A 233 2.15 3.06 -9.68
N TRP A 234 1.70 2.69 -8.49
CA TRP A 234 1.39 3.56 -7.37
C TRP A 234 2.20 3.10 -6.18
N ASP A 235 2.62 4.04 -5.34
CA ASP A 235 3.21 3.72 -4.06
C ASP A 235 2.70 4.59 -2.92
N VAL A 236 2.85 4.05 -1.73
CA VAL A 236 2.83 4.80 -0.47
C VAL A 236 4.13 4.46 0.24
N VAL A 237 4.92 5.47 0.58
CA VAL A 237 6.22 5.33 1.21
C VAL A 237 6.20 6.00 2.58
N GLU A 238 6.44 5.22 3.64
CA GLU A 238 6.32 5.68 5.02
C GLU A 238 7.60 5.39 5.82
N THR A 239 8.18 6.42 6.43
CA THR A 239 9.27 6.22 7.38
C THR A 239 8.72 5.55 8.64
N ILE A 240 9.32 4.44 9.04
CA ILE A 240 8.89 3.67 10.20
C ILE A 240 9.29 4.44 11.46
N LEU A 241 8.34 4.59 12.39
CA LEU A 241 8.58 5.27 13.66
C LEU A 241 9.67 4.57 14.49
N PRO A 242 10.46 5.30 15.27
CA PRO A 242 11.31 4.69 16.30
C PRO A 242 10.49 3.84 17.26
N LYS A 243 11.08 2.74 17.76
CA LYS A 243 10.36 1.76 18.59
C LYS A 243 9.76 2.36 19.86
N GLU A 244 10.37 3.41 20.39
CA GLU A 244 9.93 4.13 21.58
C GLU A 244 8.62 4.91 21.38
N GLU A 245 8.23 5.15 20.12
CA GLU A 245 7.01 5.87 19.76
C GLU A 245 5.84 4.92 19.40
N TRP A 246 6.08 3.60 19.37
CA TRP A 246 5.06 2.63 18.98
C TRP A 246 3.98 2.51 20.05
N LYS A 247 2.71 2.49 19.63
CA LYS A 247 1.55 2.26 20.51
C LYS A 247 1.15 0.79 20.63
N ASN A 248 1.81 -0.09 19.90
CA ASN A 248 1.67 -1.55 20.00
C ASN A 248 3.05 -2.22 19.87
N GLU A 249 3.13 -3.51 20.18
CA GLU A 249 4.39 -4.28 20.15
C GLU A 249 4.55 -5.15 18.90
N ASN A 250 3.58 -5.12 17.97
CA ASN A 250 3.51 -6.04 16.82
C ASN A 250 4.49 -5.67 15.70
N GLY A 251 4.88 -4.39 15.62
CA GLY A 251 5.73 -3.87 14.56
C GLY A 251 4.97 -3.54 13.27
N LYS A 252 5.68 -2.98 12.28
CA LYS A 252 5.07 -2.48 11.02
C LYS A 252 4.66 -3.59 10.04
N PHE A 253 5.16 -4.82 10.23
CA PHE A 253 4.97 -5.96 9.34
C PHE A 253 4.59 -7.21 10.13
#